data_AF-A0A2K0T994-F1
#
_entry.id   AF-A0A2K0T994-F1
#
_cell.length_a   1.000
_cell.length_b   1.000
_cell.length_c   1.000
_cell.angle_alpha   90.00
_cell.angle_beta   90.00
_cell.angle_gamma   90.00
#
_symmetry.space_group_name_H-M   'P 1'
#
loop_
_entity.id
_entity.type
_entity.pdbx_description
1 polymer ?
#
loop_
_entity_poly.entity_id
_entity_poly.type
_entity_poly.pdbx_seq_one_letter_code
_entity_poly.pdbx_strand_id
1 'polypeptide(L)'
;MSHIETVSAFVEGAPPGEMSLLKASAVQSHVLEGPQADLAKSTLKSLGAYVKEHFPNASLGVYPIESDSKLAIIVVANKYSPNNFWNGRWRSLYIFDPSSGSLEGSIKVDVHYYEDGNVRLLSNKPTHASISSGTGAGIAKEIASTEKKYQEDLNKSFVSLSEGAFKGLRRQLPVTRQKIEWDRVTGYRLGQDIGGGSSKR
;
A
#
# COMPACT_ATOMS: atom_id res chain seq x y z
N MET A 1 -17.47 9.19 20.90
CA MET A 1 -16.39 8.55 20.13
C MET A 1 -17.03 7.51 19.25
N SER A 2 -16.94 7.69 17.94
CA SER A 2 -17.58 6.76 17.00
C SER A 2 -16.85 5.41 17.06
N HIS A 3 -17.54 4.29 16.87
CA HIS A 3 -16.90 2.97 16.83
C HIS A 3 -15.75 2.90 15.80
N ILE A 4 -15.75 3.77 14.80
CA ILE A 4 -14.71 3.93 13.79
C ILE A 4 -13.39 4.44 14.40
N GLU A 5 -13.44 5.37 15.36
CA GLU A 5 -12.25 5.87 16.06
C GLU A 5 -11.62 4.80 16.95
N THR A 6 -12.44 3.92 17.56
CA THR A 6 -11.93 2.85 18.42
C THR A 6 -11.21 1.76 17.62
N VAL A 7 -11.67 1.46 16.41
CA VAL A 7 -11.01 0.50 15.51
C VAL A 7 -9.77 1.12 14.83
N SER A 8 -9.78 2.44 14.58
CA SER A 8 -8.62 3.18 14.06
C SER A 8 -7.53 3.42 15.12
N ALA A 9 -7.89 3.58 16.40
CA ALA A 9 -6.94 3.86 17.48
C ALA A 9 -5.99 2.69 17.80
N PHE A 10 -6.35 1.45 17.45
CA PHE A 10 -5.46 0.30 17.60
C PHE A 10 -4.29 0.29 16.59
N VAL A 11 -4.25 1.27 15.67
CA VAL A 11 -3.38 1.25 14.48
C VAL A 11 -2.28 2.33 14.49
N GLU A 12 -2.28 3.27 15.45
CA GLU A 12 -1.60 4.57 15.27
C GLU A 12 -0.42 4.92 16.20
N GLY A 13 0.06 4.03 17.08
CA GLY A 13 1.12 4.43 18.01
C GLY A 13 2.13 3.33 18.36
N ALA A 14 3.12 3.09 17.49
CA ALA A 14 4.40 2.58 17.97
C ALA A 14 5.56 2.96 17.03
N PRO A 15 6.72 3.37 17.57
CA PRO A 15 7.91 3.65 16.78
C PRO A 15 8.43 2.38 16.05
N PRO A 16 9.11 2.52 14.89
CA PRO A 16 9.63 1.40 14.12
C PRO A 16 10.69 0.63 14.92
N GLY A 17 10.33 -0.53 15.48
CA GLY A 17 11.23 -1.39 16.27
C GLY A 17 10.54 -2.19 17.38
N GLU A 18 9.45 -1.68 17.96
CA GLU A 18 8.77 -2.30 19.12
C GLU A 18 7.44 -3.00 18.78
N MET A 19 6.99 -2.92 17.52
CA MET A 19 5.69 -3.47 17.08
C MET A 19 5.54 -4.99 17.26
N SER A 20 6.63 -5.75 17.40
CA SER A 20 6.59 -7.20 17.61
C SER A 20 6.17 -7.61 19.04
N LEU A 21 6.19 -6.67 19.99
CA LEU A 21 5.90 -6.92 21.42
C LEU A 21 4.49 -6.49 21.83
N LEU A 22 3.75 -5.80 20.96
CA LEU A 22 2.41 -5.32 21.26
C LEU A 22 1.41 -6.48 21.14
N LYS A 23 1.02 -7.04 22.29
CA LYS A 23 -0.12 -7.96 22.41
C LYS A 23 -1.33 -7.19 22.90
N ALA A 24 -2.48 -7.41 22.26
CA ALA A 24 -3.75 -6.87 22.72
C ALA A 24 -4.00 -7.32 24.17
N SER A 25 -4.19 -6.38 25.08
CA SER A 25 -4.59 -6.66 26.47
C SER A 25 -6.11 -6.47 26.59
N ALA A 26 -6.76 -7.30 27.42
CA ALA A 26 -8.22 -7.26 27.66
C ALA A 26 -9.10 -7.46 26.41
N VAL A 27 -8.77 -8.44 25.56
CA VAL A 27 -9.63 -8.82 24.42
C VAL A 27 -10.99 -9.29 24.92
N GLN A 28 -12.05 -8.58 24.56
CA GLN A 28 -13.42 -8.99 24.84
C GLN A 28 -14.02 -9.70 23.62
N SER A 29 -14.63 -10.87 23.84
CA SER A 29 -15.42 -11.55 22.81
C SER A 29 -16.79 -10.88 22.71
N HIS A 30 -17.07 -10.23 21.58
CA HIS A 30 -18.39 -9.71 21.28
C HIS A 30 -19.12 -10.67 20.36
N VAL A 31 -20.31 -11.13 20.78
CA VAL A 31 -21.19 -11.92 19.91
C VAL A 31 -21.85 -10.94 18.96
N LEU A 32 -21.66 -11.16 17.65
CA LEU A 32 -22.36 -10.38 16.63
C LEU A 32 -23.84 -10.77 16.64
N GLU A 33 -24.66 -9.92 17.24
CA GLU A 33 -26.13 -9.99 17.22
C GLU A 33 -26.66 -8.82 16.39
N GLY A 34 -27.50 -9.10 15.40
CA GLY A 34 -28.12 -8.06 14.56
C GLY A 34 -28.41 -8.53 13.12
N PRO A 35 -29.21 -7.74 12.35
CA PRO A 35 -29.50 -7.96 10.93
C PRO A 35 -28.32 -8.40 10.05
N GLN A 36 -27.10 -7.86 10.24
CA GLN A 36 -25.94 -8.19 9.39
C GLN A 36 -25.04 -9.28 9.96
N ALA A 37 -25.40 -9.91 11.09
CA ALA A 37 -24.56 -10.91 11.75
C ALA A 37 -24.22 -12.09 10.83
N ASP A 38 -25.19 -12.57 10.06
CA ASP A 38 -24.98 -13.71 9.13
C ASP A 38 -24.10 -13.31 7.94
N LEU A 39 -24.30 -12.11 7.40
CA LEU A 39 -23.46 -11.58 6.33
C LEU A 39 -22.02 -11.35 6.80
N ALA A 40 -21.84 -10.83 8.01
CA ALA A 40 -20.53 -10.65 8.64
C ALA A 40 -19.80 -11.99 8.80
N LYS A 41 -20.48 -13.01 9.36
CA LYS A 41 -19.92 -14.36 9.53
C LYS A 41 -19.59 -15.02 8.19
N SER A 42 -20.47 -14.89 7.20
CA SER A 42 -20.28 -15.42 5.85
C SER A 42 -19.09 -14.76 5.14
N THR A 43 -18.96 -13.44 5.26
CA THR A 43 -17.85 -12.66 4.72
C THR A 43 -16.54 -13.01 5.39
N LEU A 44 -16.53 -13.09 6.73
CA LEU A 44 -15.35 -13.47 7.51
C LEU A 44 -14.83 -14.85 7.11
N LYS A 45 -15.74 -15.84 6.95
CA LYS A 45 -15.37 -17.19 6.50
C LYS A 45 -14.80 -17.20 5.08
N SER A 46 -15.48 -16.54 4.15
CA SER A 46 -15.11 -16.54 2.72
C SER A 46 -13.79 -15.80 2.48
N LEU A 47 -13.66 -14.61 3.07
CA LEU A 47 -12.45 -13.79 2.95
C LEU A 47 -11.28 -14.37 3.75
N GLY A 48 -11.54 -15.10 4.84
CA GLY A 48 -10.50 -15.76 5.63
C GLY A 48 -9.65 -16.75 4.84
N ALA A 49 -10.24 -17.47 3.87
CA ALA A 49 -9.48 -18.35 2.98
C ALA A 49 -8.49 -17.57 2.10
N TYR A 50 -8.98 -16.50 1.45
CA TYR A 50 -8.16 -15.58 0.66
C TYR A 50 -7.03 -14.96 1.50
N VAL A 51 -7.35 -14.43 2.68
CA VAL A 51 -6.36 -13.77 3.53
C VAL A 51 -5.25 -14.75 3.94
N LYS A 52 -5.60 -15.99 4.29
CA LYS A 52 -4.63 -17.02 4.67
C LYS A 52 -3.72 -17.45 3.51
N GLU A 53 -4.23 -17.45 2.28
CA GLU A 53 -3.48 -17.80 1.08
C GLU A 53 -2.50 -16.70 0.66
N HIS A 54 -2.93 -15.44 0.73
CA HIS A 54 -2.19 -14.31 0.17
C HIS A 54 -1.34 -13.53 1.19
N PHE A 55 -1.64 -13.62 2.48
CA PHE A 55 -0.92 -12.90 3.53
C PHE A 55 -0.35 -13.88 4.57
N PRO A 56 0.99 -14.02 4.67
CA PRO A 56 1.60 -14.96 5.61
C PRO A 56 1.23 -14.71 7.07
N ASN A 57 1.12 -13.43 7.47
CA ASN A 57 0.75 -12.99 8.81
C ASN A 57 -0.23 -11.83 8.72
N ALA A 58 -1.52 -12.14 8.70
CA ALA A 58 -2.58 -11.16 8.65
C ALA A 58 -3.66 -11.37 9.72
N SER A 59 -4.23 -10.26 10.15
CA SER A 59 -5.43 -10.18 10.94
C SER A 59 -6.59 -9.72 10.05
N LEU A 60 -7.71 -10.42 10.14
CA LEU A 60 -8.96 -10.10 9.44
C LEU A 60 -10.03 -9.78 10.48
N GLY A 61 -10.78 -8.71 10.24
CA GLY A 61 -11.96 -8.35 11.03
C GLY A 61 -13.12 -7.94 10.14
N VAL A 62 -14.33 -8.36 10.51
CA VAL A 62 -15.58 -7.95 9.85
C VAL A 62 -16.55 -7.52 10.95
N TYR A 63 -16.99 -6.28 10.90
CA TYR A 63 -17.77 -5.65 11.96
C TYR A 63 -18.98 -4.92 11.39
N PRO A 64 -20.16 -5.06 12.01
CA PRO A 64 -21.27 -4.17 11.72
C PRO A 64 -20.97 -2.76 12.22
N ILE A 65 -21.37 -1.77 11.42
CA ILE A 65 -21.21 -0.34 11.73
C ILE A 65 -22.50 0.41 11.41
N GLU A 66 -22.58 1.67 11.83
CA GLU A 66 -23.75 2.54 11.59
C GLU A 66 -25.07 1.89 12.02
N SER A 67 -25.14 1.45 13.28
CA SER A 67 -26.31 0.75 13.85
C SER A 67 -26.72 -0.50 13.07
N ASP A 68 -25.73 -1.27 12.62
CA ASP A 68 -25.89 -2.52 11.85
C ASP A 68 -26.50 -2.33 10.45
N SER A 69 -26.35 -1.14 9.86
CA SER A 69 -26.77 -0.87 8.48
C SER A 69 -25.68 -1.19 7.45
N LYS A 70 -24.40 -1.14 7.84
CA LYS A 70 -23.25 -1.38 6.95
C LYS A 70 -22.24 -2.33 7.60
N LEU A 71 -21.33 -2.87 6.78
CA LEU A 71 -20.25 -3.75 7.24
C LEU A 71 -18.88 -3.12 6.98
N ALA A 72 -18.08 -2.97 8.03
CA ALA A 72 -16.66 -2.67 7.94
C ALA A 72 -15.85 -3.96 7.84
N ILE A 73 -14.98 -4.06 6.85
CA ILE A 73 -14.10 -5.19 6.58
C ILE A 73 -12.66 -4.68 6.60
N ILE A 74 -11.81 -5.32 7.39
CA ILE A 74 -10.46 -4.85 7.67
C ILE A 74 -9.48 -6.00 7.51
N VAL A 75 -8.47 -5.81 6.67
CA VAL A 75 -7.33 -6.72 6.52
C VAL A 75 -6.07 -5.96 6.90
N VAL A 76 -5.33 -6.49 7.87
CA VAL A 76 -4.03 -5.93 8.27
C VAL A 76 -2.98 -7.02 8.21
N ALA A 77 -1.97 -6.83 7.39
CA ALA A 77 -0.81 -7.72 7.34
C ALA A 77 0.47 -6.93 7.66
N ASN A 78 1.31 -7.49 8.52
CA ASN A 78 2.57 -6.86 8.89
C ASN A 78 3.71 -7.86 8.73
N LYS A 79 4.85 -7.36 8.27
CA LYS A 79 6.11 -8.10 8.27
C LYS A 79 7.22 -7.18 8.75
N TYR A 80 7.72 -7.47 9.94
CA TYR A 80 8.85 -6.76 10.54
C TYR A 80 10.09 -7.63 10.43
N SER A 81 11.14 -7.09 9.84
CA SER A 81 12.41 -7.78 9.70
C SER A 81 13.58 -6.86 10.09
N PRO A 82 13.67 -6.44 11.37
CA PRO A 82 14.65 -5.45 11.80
C PRO A 82 16.11 -5.84 11.54
N ASN A 83 16.42 -7.13 11.69
CA ASN A 83 17.76 -7.68 11.40
C ASN A 83 18.16 -7.57 9.93
N ASN A 84 17.19 -7.41 9.03
CA ASN A 84 17.41 -7.16 7.61
C ASN A 84 17.08 -5.71 7.23
N PHE A 85 16.96 -4.81 8.22
CA PHE A 85 16.74 -3.38 8.04
C PHE A 85 15.49 -3.01 7.24
N TRP A 86 14.41 -3.79 7.34
CA TRP A 86 13.16 -3.44 6.65
C TRP A 86 11.90 -3.89 7.36
N ASN A 87 10.84 -3.11 7.15
CA ASN A 87 9.51 -3.33 7.70
C ASN A 87 8.47 -3.05 6.61
N GLY A 88 7.39 -3.84 6.59
CA GLY A 88 6.29 -3.69 5.66
C GLY A 88 4.94 -3.85 6.35
N ARG A 89 3.99 -3.01 5.96
CA ARG A 89 2.62 -3.01 6.48
C ARG A 89 1.62 -2.81 5.33
N TRP A 90 0.64 -3.70 5.29
CA TRP A 90 -0.52 -3.64 4.41
C TRP A 90 -1.77 -3.45 5.26
N ARG A 91 -2.61 -2.48 4.89
CA ARG A 91 -3.89 -2.22 5.54
C ARG A 91 -4.95 -1.97 4.48
N SER A 92 -5.95 -2.82 4.43
CA SER A 92 -7.14 -2.60 3.62
C SER A 92 -8.34 -2.38 4.53
N LEU A 93 -9.10 -1.34 4.24
CA LEU A 93 -10.37 -1.02 4.88
C LEU A 93 -11.43 -0.93 3.79
N TYR A 94 -12.50 -1.68 3.95
CA TYR A 94 -13.68 -1.61 3.10
C TYR A 94 -14.93 -1.40 3.96
N ILE A 95 -15.88 -0.64 3.42
CA ILE A 95 -17.21 -0.42 3.94
C ILE A 95 -18.16 -0.90 2.87
N PHE A 96 -18.89 -1.96 3.20
CA PHE A 96 -19.94 -2.51 2.35
C PHE A 96 -21.30 -2.00 2.83
N ASP A 97 -22.09 -1.49 1.91
CA ASP A 97 -23.49 -1.13 2.12
C ASP A 97 -24.39 -2.19 1.46
N PRO A 98 -25.06 -3.04 2.25
CA PRO A 98 -25.98 -4.07 1.75
C PRO A 98 -27.19 -3.50 1.01
N SER A 99 -27.60 -2.25 1.28
CA SER A 99 -28.78 -1.64 0.66
C SER A 99 -28.53 -1.18 -0.77
N SER A 100 -27.33 -0.64 -1.03
CA SER A 100 -26.91 -0.16 -2.35
C SER A 100 -26.03 -1.15 -3.10
N GLY A 101 -25.46 -2.15 -2.41
CA GLY A 101 -24.44 -3.04 -2.96
C GLY A 101 -23.10 -2.36 -3.19
N SER A 102 -22.89 -1.15 -2.64
CA SER A 102 -21.64 -0.40 -2.78
C SER A 102 -20.55 -0.93 -1.84
N LEU A 103 -19.32 -1.06 -2.35
CA LEU A 103 -18.12 -1.37 -1.59
C LEU A 103 -17.11 -0.23 -1.76
N GLU A 104 -16.99 0.60 -0.72
CA GLU A 104 -16.06 1.71 -0.68
C GLU A 104 -14.89 1.39 0.24
N GLY A 105 -13.68 1.83 -0.09
CA GLY A 105 -12.55 1.49 0.76
C GLY A 105 -11.26 2.18 0.39
N SER A 106 -10.19 1.75 1.05
CA SER A 106 -8.83 2.14 0.73
C SER A 106 -7.84 1.04 1.06
N ILE A 107 -6.81 0.93 0.23
CA ILE A 107 -5.64 0.09 0.47
C ILE A 107 -4.46 1.00 0.78
N LYS A 108 -3.81 0.75 1.91
CA LYS A 108 -2.65 1.49 2.39
C LYS A 108 -1.45 0.56 2.51
N VAL A 109 -0.34 0.95 1.89
CA VAL A 109 0.94 0.23 1.94
C VAL A 109 2.01 1.15 2.50
N ASP A 110 2.75 0.64 3.49
CA ASP A 110 3.85 1.32 4.13
C ASP A 110 5.05 0.37 4.21
N VAL A 111 6.12 0.68 3.47
CA VAL A 111 7.35 -0.10 3.47
C VAL A 111 8.51 0.81 3.79
N HIS A 112 9.35 0.42 4.73
CA HIS A 112 10.49 1.18 5.19
C HIS A 112 11.73 0.29 5.13
N TYR A 113 12.75 0.73 4.38
CA TYR A 113 14.06 0.11 4.28
C TYR A 113 15.12 1.10 4.76
N TYR A 114 16.04 0.64 5.60
CA TYR A 114 16.97 1.53 6.30
C TYR A 114 18.40 0.97 6.47
N GLU A 115 18.83 0.10 5.55
CA GLU A 115 20.24 -0.29 5.43
C GLU A 115 20.99 0.79 4.64
N ASP A 116 22.04 1.37 5.22
CA ASP A 116 22.90 2.39 4.59
C ASP A 116 22.17 3.60 3.97
N GLY A 117 20.95 3.87 4.43
CA GLY A 117 20.08 4.90 3.91
C GLY A 117 18.73 4.89 4.61
N ASN A 118 17.78 5.73 4.16
CA ASN A 118 16.42 5.74 4.66
C ASN A 118 15.45 5.91 3.49
N VAL A 119 14.80 4.82 3.08
CA VAL A 119 13.88 4.80 1.94
C VAL A 119 12.53 4.28 2.41
N ARG A 120 11.46 5.00 2.07
CA ARG A 120 10.10 4.64 2.47
C ARG A 120 9.13 4.74 1.30
N LEU A 121 8.28 3.74 1.15
CA LEU A 121 7.09 3.77 0.30
C LEU A 121 5.87 4.02 1.19
N LEU A 122 5.16 5.10 0.91
CA LEU A 122 3.82 5.35 1.44
C LEU A 122 2.84 5.41 0.28
N SER A 123 1.88 4.50 0.27
CA SER A 123 0.82 4.47 -0.74
C SER A 123 -0.54 4.39 -0.07
N ASN A 124 -1.49 5.16 -0.59
CA ASN A 124 -2.89 5.15 -0.18
C ASN A 124 -3.75 5.23 -1.43
N LYS A 125 -4.45 4.14 -1.73
CA LYS A 125 -5.31 4.02 -2.91
C LYS A 125 -6.76 3.88 -2.48
N PRO A 126 -7.61 4.89 -2.69
CA PRO A 126 -9.05 4.72 -2.55
C PRO A 126 -9.58 3.75 -3.60
N THR A 127 -10.58 2.95 -3.21
CA THR A 127 -11.22 1.93 -4.04
C THR A 127 -12.73 2.05 -3.93
N HIS A 128 -13.43 1.87 -5.04
CA HIS A 128 -14.88 1.83 -5.10
C HIS A 128 -15.29 0.73 -6.06
N ALA A 129 -16.18 -0.15 -5.63
CA ALA A 129 -16.75 -1.24 -6.42
C ALA A 129 -18.24 -1.41 -6.11
N SER A 130 -18.97 -2.09 -6.98
CA SER A 130 -20.36 -2.46 -6.76
C SER A 130 -20.48 -3.96 -6.88
N ILE A 131 -21.15 -4.59 -5.91
CA ILE A 131 -21.26 -6.04 -5.81
C ILE A 131 -22.70 -6.45 -6.14
N SER A 132 -22.85 -7.25 -7.20
CA SER A 132 -24.16 -7.72 -7.67
C SER A 132 -24.79 -8.77 -6.75
N SER A 133 -23.98 -9.60 -6.11
CA SER A 133 -24.41 -10.58 -5.11
C SER A 133 -23.93 -10.14 -3.73
N GLY A 134 -24.81 -9.56 -2.90
CA GLY A 134 -24.53 -9.16 -1.50
C GLY A 134 -24.26 -10.33 -0.54
N THR A 135 -23.57 -11.37 -1.01
CA THR A 135 -23.15 -12.54 -0.25
C THR A 135 -21.70 -12.39 0.19
N GLY A 136 -21.31 -13.05 1.29
CA GLY A 136 -19.93 -13.02 1.76
C GLY A 136 -18.89 -13.51 0.74
N ALA A 137 -19.27 -14.47 -0.12
CA ALA A 137 -18.41 -14.94 -1.21
C ALA A 137 -18.25 -13.91 -2.33
N GLY A 138 -19.33 -13.18 -2.68
CA GLY A 138 -19.28 -12.09 -3.65
C GLY A 138 -18.37 -10.96 -3.18
N ILE A 139 -18.51 -10.56 -1.90
CA ILE A 139 -17.65 -9.55 -1.27
C ILE A 139 -16.19 -9.98 -1.27
N ALA A 140 -15.89 -11.22 -0.85
CA ALA A 140 -14.53 -11.73 -0.82
C ALA A 140 -13.88 -11.76 -2.21
N LYS A 141 -14.63 -12.14 -3.24
CA LYS A 141 -14.16 -12.16 -4.63
C LYS A 141 -13.82 -10.75 -5.14
N GLU A 142 -14.67 -9.78 -4.85
CA GLU A 142 -14.44 -8.39 -5.28
C GLU A 142 -13.23 -7.76 -4.58
N ILE A 143 -13.08 -8.00 -3.28
CA ILE A 143 -11.89 -7.57 -2.52
C ILE A 143 -10.64 -8.21 -3.10
N ALA A 144 -10.63 -9.53 -3.32
CA ALA A 144 -9.48 -10.23 -3.88
C ALA A 144 -9.07 -9.70 -5.26
N SER A 145 -10.06 -9.42 -6.13
CA SER A 145 -9.84 -8.82 -7.45
C SER A 145 -9.24 -7.41 -7.35
N THR A 146 -9.79 -6.59 -6.45
CA THR A 146 -9.36 -5.21 -6.22
C THR A 146 -7.93 -5.15 -5.68
N GLU A 147 -7.61 -5.96 -4.68
CA GLU A 147 -6.28 -6.02 -4.08
C GLU A 147 -5.24 -6.55 -5.07
N LYS A 148 -5.58 -7.59 -5.86
CA LYS A 148 -4.73 -8.10 -6.93
C LYS A 148 -4.41 -7.02 -7.96
N LYS A 149 -5.44 -6.32 -8.44
CA LYS A 149 -5.27 -5.24 -9.42
C LYS A 149 -4.37 -4.14 -8.87
N TYR A 150 -4.57 -3.74 -7.62
CA TYR A 150 -3.73 -2.73 -6.99
C TYR A 150 -2.27 -3.17 -6.85
N GLN A 151 -2.01 -4.44 -6.51
CA GLN A 151 -0.66 -5.00 -6.46
C GLN A 151 0.02 -4.98 -7.85
N GLU A 152 -0.71 -5.38 -8.89
CA GLU A 152 -0.21 -5.31 -10.27
C GLU A 152 0.10 -3.86 -10.71
N ASP A 153 -0.77 -2.91 -10.36
CA ASP A 153 -0.60 -1.49 -10.70
C ASP A 153 0.56 -0.85 -9.92
N LEU A 154 0.79 -1.24 -8.67
CA LEU A 154 1.98 -0.85 -7.91
C LEU A 154 3.26 -1.35 -8.59
N ASN A 155 3.31 -2.61 -9.00
CA ASN A 155 4.47 -3.19 -9.67
C ASN A 155 4.77 -2.45 -10.99
N LYS A 156 3.75 -2.18 -11.81
CA LYS A 156 3.90 -1.42 -13.05
C LYS A 156 4.39 0.01 -12.79
N SER A 157 3.89 0.64 -11.73
CA SER A 157 4.29 1.99 -11.32
C SER A 157 5.77 2.05 -10.93
N PHE A 158 6.30 1.03 -10.25
CA PHE A 158 7.74 0.94 -9.94
C PHE A 158 8.60 0.79 -11.19
N VAL A 159 8.18 -0.06 -12.14
CA VAL A 159 8.89 -0.20 -13.42
C VAL A 159 8.92 1.14 -14.16
N SER A 160 7.77 1.79 -14.31
CA SER A 160 7.65 3.10 -14.96
C SER A 160 8.49 4.18 -14.28
N LEU A 161 8.51 4.21 -12.94
CA LEU A 161 9.33 5.15 -12.17
C LEU A 161 10.83 4.94 -12.43
N SER A 162 11.27 3.68 -12.46
CA SER A 162 12.67 3.31 -12.69
C SER A 162 13.16 3.61 -14.10
N GLU A 163 12.32 3.43 -15.11
CA GLU A 163 12.69 3.63 -16.51
C GLU A 163 12.46 5.06 -17.00
N GLY A 164 11.51 5.78 -16.40
CA GLY A 164 11.15 7.14 -16.76
C GLY A 164 11.76 8.18 -15.81
N ALA A 165 11.04 8.47 -14.73
CA ALA A 165 11.33 9.64 -13.88
C ALA A 165 12.74 9.63 -13.29
N PHE A 166 13.23 8.48 -12.80
CA PHE A 166 14.57 8.41 -12.21
C PHE A 166 15.69 8.64 -13.24
N LYS A 167 15.54 8.13 -14.48
CA LYS A 167 16.49 8.42 -15.56
C LYS A 167 16.45 9.88 -16.01
N GLY A 168 15.28 10.51 -15.90
CA GLY A 168 15.10 11.95 -16.17
C GLY A 168 15.82 12.85 -15.17
N LEU A 169 15.86 12.46 -13.89
CA LEU A 169 16.55 13.22 -12.84
C LEU A 169 18.07 13.15 -12.97
N ARG A 170 18.62 11.95 -13.16
CA ARG A 170 20.06 11.76 -13.32
C ARG A 170 20.34 10.60 -14.24
N ARG A 171 21.13 10.87 -15.28
CA ARG A 171 21.61 9.84 -16.21
C ARG A 171 22.73 9.03 -15.56
N GLN A 172 22.75 7.73 -15.82
CA GLN A 172 23.86 6.86 -15.41
C GLN A 172 25.19 7.27 -16.05
N LEU A 173 25.14 7.72 -17.30
CA LEU A 173 26.27 8.27 -18.04
C LEU A 173 25.85 9.56 -18.79
N PRO A 174 26.81 10.46 -19.06
CA PRO A 174 26.63 11.58 -19.98
C PRO A 174 26.03 11.17 -21.34
N VAL A 175 25.59 12.16 -22.14
CA VAL A 175 25.04 11.96 -23.50
C VAL A 175 25.97 11.11 -24.36
N THR A 176 27.27 11.32 -24.23
CA THR A 176 28.35 10.63 -24.94
C THR A 176 28.49 9.15 -24.58
N ARG A 177 27.80 8.66 -23.54
CA ARG A 177 27.93 7.28 -23.01
C ARG A 177 29.36 6.93 -22.55
N GLN A 178 30.14 7.93 -22.17
CA GLN A 178 31.49 7.79 -21.62
C GLN A 178 31.57 8.50 -20.26
N LYS A 179 32.44 8.05 -19.37
CA LYS A 179 32.72 8.78 -18.11
C LYS A 179 33.31 10.14 -18.45
N ILE A 180 33.08 11.11 -17.57
CA ILE A 180 33.62 12.46 -17.75
C ILE A 180 35.15 12.39 -17.65
N GLU A 181 35.83 12.86 -18.69
CA GLU A 181 37.29 13.05 -18.70
C GLU A 181 37.60 14.40 -18.05
N TRP A 182 37.85 14.38 -16.73
CA TRP A 182 38.04 15.59 -15.94
C TRP A 182 39.19 16.48 -16.44
N ASP A 183 40.28 15.88 -16.95
CA ASP A 183 41.42 16.62 -17.51
C ASP A 183 41.04 17.49 -18.72
N ARG A 184 40.06 17.04 -19.52
CA ARG A 184 39.57 17.80 -20.66
C ARG A 184 38.58 18.88 -20.25
N VAL A 185 37.78 18.65 -19.19
CA VAL A 185 36.80 19.61 -18.68
C VAL A 185 37.46 20.93 -18.26
N THR A 186 38.66 20.90 -17.68
CA THR A 186 39.41 22.13 -17.30
C THR A 186 40.00 22.88 -18.49
N GLY A 187 40.19 22.20 -19.63
CA GLY A 187 40.80 22.76 -20.84
C GLY A 187 39.81 23.24 -21.90
N TYR A 188 38.54 22.79 -21.87
CA TYR A 188 37.52 23.22 -22.83
C TYR A 188 37.13 24.69 -22.60
N ARG A 189 37.54 25.56 -23.52
CA ARG A 189 37.01 26.93 -23.61
C ARG A 189 35.65 26.91 -24.28
N LEU A 190 34.63 26.55 -23.50
CA LEU A 190 33.24 26.40 -23.92
C LEU A 190 32.72 27.60 -24.75
N GLY A 191 33.20 28.82 -24.47
CA GLY A 191 32.84 30.03 -25.21
C GLY A 191 33.48 30.20 -26.59
N GLN A 192 34.66 29.61 -26.86
CA GLN A 192 35.33 29.71 -28.17
C GLN A 192 34.91 28.60 -29.14
N ASP A 193 34.58 27.41 -28.62
CA ASP A 193 34.26 26.24 -29.45
C ASP A 193 32.76 26.14 -29.83
N ILE A 194 31.87 26.81 -29.08
CA ILE A 194 30.41 26.84 -29.38
C ILE A 194 30.04 28.06 -30.23
N GLY A 195 30.74 29.18 -30.05
CA GLY A 195 30.55 30.37 -30.87
C GLY A 195 31.35 30.24 -32.15
N GLY A 196 30.80 29.57 -33.17
CA GLY A 196 31.40 29.36 -34.48
C GLY A 196 32.17 30.58 -34.99
N GLY A 197 33.47 30.61 -34.71
CA GLY A 197 34.40 31.57 -35.25
C GLY A 197 34.62 31.22 -36.71
N SER A 198 33.77 31.77 -37.58
CA SER A 198 34.08 31.91 -39.00
C SER A 198 35.33 32.80 -39.12
N SER A 199 36.51 32.23 -38.93
CA SER A 199 37.75 32.79 -39.45
C SER A 199 37.79 32.47 -40.94
N LYS A 200 37.04 33.23 -41.72
CA LYS A 200 37.38 33.42 -43.14
C LYS A 200 38.55 34.40 -43.16
N ARG A 201 39.74 33.85 -43.44
CA ARG A 201 40.79 34.59 -44.14
C ARG A 201 40.46 34.59 -45.63
#